data_AF-A0A4Z0YW70-F1
#
_entry.id   AF-A0A4Z0YW70-F1
#
_cell.length_a   1.000
_cell.length_b   1.000
_cell.length_c   1.000
_cell.angle_alpha   90.00
_cell.angle_beta   90.00
_cell.angle_gamma   90.00
#
_symmetry.space_group_name_H-M   'P 1'
#
loop_
_entity.id
_entity.type
_entity.pdbx_description
1 polymer ?
#
loop_
_entity_poly.entity_id
_entity_poly.type
_entity_poly.pdbx_seq_one_letter_code
_entity_poly.pdbx_strand_id
1 'polypeptide(L)'
;MPIIAPDTTRAVPTGSIEVLSQEISDEEGMYRIRNRQQVYYLTISTDVFDEDTMCRPYLLLPQLPSLSDMPSRKIKLARNEDGSLAVTACHDPLQEITFIWHEKRIDVLSLPRIKRLRSGVFETLYEG
;
A
#
# COMPACT_ATOMS: atom_id res chain seq x y z
N MET A 1 14.18 39.56 -21.24
CA MET A 1 13.11 38.63 -20.77
C MET A 1 13.70 37.24 -20.77
N PRO A 2 13.97 36.59 -19.62
CA PRO A 2 14.41 35.20 -19.62
C PRO A 2 13.21 34.26 -19.67
N ILE A 3 13.33 33.25 -20.52
CA ILE A 3 12.36 32.17 -20.75
C ILE A 3 12.43 31.23 -19.54
N ILE A 4 11.33 31.10 -18.82
CA ILE A 4 11.17 30.15 -17.72
C ILE A 4 11.15 28.76 -18.33
N ALA A 5 12.18 27.95 -18.05
CA ALA A 5 12.18 26.53 -18.38
C ALA A 5 11.05 25.83 -17.59
N PRO A 6 10.32 24.88 -18.19
CA PRO A 6 9.28 24.15 -17.46
C PRO A 6 9.92 23.35 -16.33
N ASP A 7 9.37 23.58 -15.13
CA ASP A 7 9.65 22.90 -13.88
C ASP A 7 9.73 21.39 -14.11
N THR A 8 10.89 20.82 -13.78
CA THR A 8 11.10 19.37 -13.80
C THR A 8 10.19 18.80 -12.74
N THR A 9 9.00 18.38 -13.16
CA THR A 9 8.03 17.66 -12.34
C THR A 9 8.79 16.53 -11.67
N ARG A 10 8.98 16.67 -10.36
CA ARG A 10 9.61 15.68 -9.48
C ARG A 10 8.97 14.33 -9.79
N ALA A 11 9.68 13.49 -10.54
CA ALA A 11 9.40 12.08 -10.58
C ALA A 11 9.49 11.59 -9.13
N VAL A 12 8.34 11.29 -8.54
CA VAL A 12 8.26 10.71 -7.21
C VAL A 12 9.05 9.40 -7.28
N PRO A 13 10.10 9.21 -6.47
CA PRO A 13 10.89 8.00 -6.56
C PRO A 13 9.98 6.80 -6.30
N THR A 14 9.93 5.88 -7.26
CA THR A 14 9.22 4.59 -7.21
C THR A 14 9.90 3.64 -6.21
N GLY A 15 10.14 4.11 -4.99
CA GLY A 15 10.84 3.41 -3.91
C GLY A 15 10.13 3.49 -2.55
N SER A 16 8.93 4.08 -2.46
CA SER A 16 8.21 4.26 -1.19
C SER A 16 7.05 3.28 -0.95
N ILE A 17 6.73 2.44 -1.93
CA ILE A 17 5.63 1.47 -1.87
C ILE A 17 6.21 0.06 -1.70
N GLU A 18 5.77 -0.63 -0.65
CA GLU A 18 6.22 -1.98 -0.28
C GLU A 18 5.01 -2.88 -0.03
N VAL A 19 4.98 -4.07 -0.62
CA VAL A 19 3.98 -5.10 -0.28
C VAL A 19 4.45 -5.81 0.99
N LEU A 20 3.68 -5.67 2.06
CA LEU A 20 3.92 -6.28 3.37
C LEU A 20 3.40 -7.72 3.43
N SER A 21 2.25 -7.97 2.80
CA SER A 21 1.71 -9.32 2.62
C SER A 21 0.73 -9.36 1.47
N GLN A 22 0.49 -10.58 1.01
CA GLN A 22 -0.37 -10.88 -0.12
C GLN A 22 -1.01 -12.24 0.13
N GLU A 23 -2.29 -12.34 -0.23
CA GLU A 23 -3.08 -13.56 -0.24
C GLU A 23 -3.96 -13.52 -1.48
N ILE A 24 -3.98 -14.58 -2.28
CA ILE A 24 -4.79 -14.65 -3.50
C ILE A 24 -5.66 -15.89 -3.41
N SER A 25 -6.95 -15.70 -3.65
CA SER A 25 -7.93 -16.76 -3.86
C SER A 25 -8.46 -16.73 -5.29
N ASP A 26 -9.34 -17.67 -5.62
CA ASP A 26 -10.02 -17.71 -6.92
C ASP A 26 -10.95 -16.50 -7.15
N GLU A 27 -11.37 -15.83 -6.07
CA GLU A 27 -12.32 -14.71 -6.12
C GLU A 27 -11.63 -13.35 -6.01
N GLU A 28 -10.62 -13.22 -5.14
CA GLU A 28 -9.96 -11.95 -4.91
C GLU A 28 -8.50 -12.08 -4.45
N GLY A 29 -7.71 -11.05 -4.76
CA GLY A 29 -6.39 -10.83 -4.19
C GLY A 29 -6.44 -9.78 -3.09
N MET A 30 -5.94 -10.13 -1.91
CA MET A 30 -5.82 -9.26 -0.75
C MET A 30 -4.36 -8.88 -0.52
N TYR A 31 -4.08 -7.58 -0.41
CA TYR A 31 -2.74 -7.04 -0.25
C TYR A 31 -2.67 -6.07 0.92
N ARG A 32 -1.59 -6.16 1.70
CA ARG A 32 -1.19 -5.09 2.63
C ARG A 32 -0.03 -4.34 2.01
N ILE A 33 -0.24 -3.05 1.76
CA ILE A 33 0.73 -2.21 1.06
C ILE A 33 1.14 -1.07 2.00
N ARG A 34 2.43 -0.94 2.28
CA ARG A 34 2.98 0.22 2.95
C ARG A 34 3.30 1.28 1.90
N ASN A 35 2.81 2.49 2.09
CA ASN A 35 3.27 3.68 1.39
C ASN A 35 3.72 4.71 2.43
N ARG A 36 5.03 4.98 2.48
CA ARG A 36 5.66 5.85 3.49
C ARG A 36 5.39 5.38 4.93
N GLN A 37 4.56 6.10 5.69
CA GLN A 37 4.18 5.83 7.09
C GLN A 37 2.74 5.32 7.22
N GLN A 38 2.11 4.96 6.09
CA GLN A 38 0.73 4.48 6.06
C GLN A 38 0.68 3.06 5.49
N VAL A 39 -0.28 2.29 5.97
CA VAL A 39 -0.59 0.95 5.48
C VAL A 39 -1.99 0.95 4.91
N TYR A 40 -2.09 0.46 3.67
CA TYR A 40 -3.29 0.27 2.90
C TYR A 40 -3.61 -1.22 2.82
N TYR A 41 -4.89 -1.53 2.83
CA TYR A 41 -5.47 -2.84 2.69
C TYR A 41 -6.24 -2.82 1.38
N LEU A 42 -5.72 -3.51 0.38
CA LEU A 42 -6.25 -3.53 -0.97
C LEU A 42 -6.89 -4.89 -1.22
N THR A 43 -8.14 -4.88 -1.65
CA THR A 43 -8.82 -6.06 -2.17
C THR A 43 -9.02 -5.86 -3.66
N ILE A 44 -8.60 -6.80 -4.48
CA ILE A 44 -8.72 -6.72 -5.94
C ILE A 44 -9.47 -7.94 -6.43
N SER A 45 -10.59 -7.73 -7.11
CA SER A 45 -11.32 -8.81 -7.77
C SER A 45 -10.48 -9.45 -8.89
N THR A 46 -10.57 -10.77 -9.06
CA THR A 46 -9.72 -11.54 -10.01
C THR A 46 -9.97 -11.22 -11.48
N ASP A 47 -11.05 -10.52 -11.82
CA ASP A 47 -11.36 -10.02 -13.16
C ASP A 47 -10.67 -8.69 -13.51
N VAL A 48 -9.98 -8.06 -12.55
CA VAL A 48 -9.30 -6.77 -12.75
C VAL A 48 -7.97 -6.96 -13.47
N PHE A 49 -7.14 -7.88 -12.98
CA PHE A 49 -5.80 -8.20 -13.49
C PHE A 49 -5.66 -9.71 -13.66
N ASP A 50 -4.82 -10.13 -14.60
CA ASP A 50 -4.48 -11.54 -14.78
C ASP A 50 -3.73 -12.11 -13.56
N GLU A 51 -3.77 -13.43 -13.40
CA GLU A 51 -3.15 -14.16 -12.29
C GLU A 51 -1.65 -13.88 -12.16
N ASP A 52 -0.95 -13.76 -13.28
CA ASP A 52 0.49 -13.47 -13.31
C ASP A 52 0.78 -12.08 -12.73
N THR A 53 -0.01 -11.08 -13.12
CA THR A 53 0.06 -9.72 -12.57
C THR A 53 -0.27 -9.71 -11.08
N MET A 54 -1.34 -10.39 -10.67
CA MET A 54 -1.76 -10.49 -9.27
C MET A 54 -0.65 -11.12 -8.40
N CYS A 55 -0.04 -12.21 -8.87
CA CYS A 55 1.02 -12.91 -8.14
C CYS A 55 2.35 -12.15 -8.04
N ARG A 56 2.55 -11.10 -8.86
CA ARG A 56 3.84 -10.42 -9.01
C ARG A 56 3.71 -8.93 -8.63
N PRO A 57 4.04 -8.55 -7.39
CA PRO A 57 3.96 -7.17 -6.92
C PRO A 57 4.59 -6.12 -7.85
N TYR A 58 5.71 -6.44 -8.48
CA TYR A 58 6.40 -5.51 -9.39
C TYR A 58 5.64 -5.24 -10.70
N LEU A 59 4.73 -6.12 -11.11
CA LEU A 59 3.80 -5.90 -12.23
C LEU A 59 2.53 -5.19 -11.79
N LEU A 60 2.05 -5.51 -10.58
CA LEU A 60 0.83 -4.95 -10.02
C LEU A 60 0.99 -3.48 -9.62
N LEU A 61 2.03 -3.16 -8.84
CA LEU A 61 2.19 -1.84 -8.22
C LEU A 61 2.16 -0.67 -9.21
N PRO A 62 2.77 -0.74 -10.42
CA PRO A 62 2.67 0.33 -11.40
C PRO A 62 1.27 0.56 -11.98
N GLN A 63 0.37 -0.42 -11.88
CA GLN A 63 -1.00 -0.35 -12.42
C GLN A 63 -2.02 0.13 -11.39
N LEU A 64 -1.61 0.28 -10.13
CA LEU A 64 -2.49 0.74 -9.07
C LEU A 64 -2.77 2.25 -9.16
N PRO A 65 -3.98 2.71 -8.80
CA PRO A 65 -4.24 4.13 -8.63
C PRO A 65 -3.39 4.71 -7.50
N SER A 66 -3.21 6.04 -7.49
CA SER A 66 -2.49 6.73 -6.41
C SER A 66 -3.16 6.47 -5.06
N LEU A 67 -2.50 5.67 -4.22
CA LEU A 67 -3.02 5.34 -2.87
C LEU A 67 -3.00 6.55 -1.94
N SER A 68 -2.09 7.51 -2.17
CA SER A 68 -1.89 8.68 -1.30
C SER A 68 -3.12 9.59 -1.21
N ASP A 69 -3.94 9.59 -2.26
CA ASP A 69 -5.11 10.47 -2.39
C ASP A 69 -6.42 9.81 -1.96
N MET A 70 -6.35 8.57 -1.44
CA MET A 70 -7.52 7.77 -1.12
C MET A 70 -8.13 8.18 0.22
N PRO A 71 -9.47 8.27 0.32
CA PRO A 71 -10.15 8.70 1.54
C PRO A 71 -10.16 7.63 2.64
N SER A 72 -9.86 6.37 2.30
CA SER A 72 -9.75 5.27 3.25
C SER A 72 -8.47 4.47 3.02
N ARG A 73 -8.04 3.79 4.09
CA ARG A 73 -6.95 2.82 4.05
C ARG A 73 -7.41 1.44 3.55
N LYS A 74 -8.71 1.16 3.56
CA LYS A 74 -9.26 -0.04 2.91
C LYS A 74 -9.83 0.35 1.55
N ILE A 75 -9.35 -0.32 0.50
CA ILE A 75 -9.71 0.00 -0.88
C ILE A 75 -10.06 -1.30 -1.58
N LYS A 76 -11.15 -1.29 -2.34
CA LYS A 76 -11.53 -2.37 -3.25
C LYS A 76 -11.38 -1.91 -4.70
N LEU A 77 -10.72 -2.75 -5.50
CA LEU A 77 -10.64 -2.62 -6.96
C LEU A 77 -11.50 -3.71 -7.60
N ALA A 78 -12.37 -3.31 -8.51
CA ALA A 78 -13.22 -4.20 -9.28
C ALA A 78 -13.42 -3.63 -10.70
N ARG A 79 -13.99 -4.39 -11.62
CA ARG A 79 -14.47 -3.84 -12.90
C ARG A 79 -15.94 -3.44 -12.79
N ASN A 80 -16.27 -2.29 -13.38
CA ASN A 80 -17.64 -1.90 -13.64
C ASN A 80 -18.22 -2.73 -14.80
N GLU A 81 -19.54 -2.67 -15.00
CA GLU A 81 -20.23 -3.34 -16.11
C GLU A 81 -19.70 -2.93 -17.50
N ASP A 82 -19.18 -1.70 -17.63
CA ASP A 82 -18.56 -1.18 -18.85
C ASP A 82 -17.09 -1.60 -19.03
N GLY A 83 -16.54 -2.40 -18.10
CA GLY A 83 -15.16 -2.84 -18.09
C GLY A 83 -14.15 -1.81 -17.55
N SER A 84 -14.60 -0.62 -17.12
CA SER A 84 -13.73 0.38 -16.49
C SER A 84 -13.33 -0.05 -15.06
N LEU A 85 -12.20 0.47 -14.57
CA LEU A 85 -11.73 0.20 -13.21
C LEU A 85 -12.56 0.99 -12.19
N ALA A 86 -13.25 0.26 -11.31
CA ALA A 86 -13.93 0.80 -10.15
C ALA A 86 -12.99 0.80 -8.94
N VAL A 87 -12.86 1.96 -8.28
CA VAL A 87 -12.11 2.12 -7.03
C VAL A 87 -13.10 2.49 -5.93
N THR A 88 -13.25 1.64 -4.92
CA THR A 88 -14.17 1.87 -3.81
C THR A 88 -13.40 1.98 -2.51
N ALA A 89 -13.61 3.07 -1.77
CA ALA A 89 -13.12 3.20 -0.41
C ALA A 89 -14.05 2.46 0.55
N CYS A 90 -13.52 1.51 1.32
CA CYS A 90 -14.28 0.78 2.32
C CYS A 90 -14.09 1.47 3.68
N HIS A 91 -15.18 1.69 4.41
CA HIS A 91 -15.16 2.38 5.71
C HIS A 91 -15.29 1.45 6.90
N ASP A 92 -15.39 0.14 6.65
CA ASP A 92 -15.45 -0.84 7.73
C ASP A 92 -14.18 -0.75 8.57
N PRO A 93 -14.29 -0.69 9.91
CA PRO A 93 -13.13 -0.57 10.77
C PRO A 93 -12.18 -1.77 10.58
N LEU A 94 -10.88 -1.51 10.63
CA LEU A 94 -9.90 -2.59 10.76
C LEU A 94 -10.06 -3.23 12.14
N GLN A 95 -9.82 -4.53 12.25
CA GLN A 95 -9.71 -5.15 13.56
C GLN A 95 -8.58 -4.48 14.33
N GLU A 96 -8.93 -3.95 15.49
CA GLU A 96 -8.01 -3.28 16.40
C GLU A 96 -7.72 -4.19 17.60
N ILE A 97 -6.52 -4.09 18.15
CA ILE A 97 -6.20 -4.68 19.45
C ILE A 97 -6.89 -3.83 20.52
N THR A 98 -7.93 -4.37 21.15
CA THR A 98 -8.77 -3.64 22.12
C THR A 98 -8.16 -3.56 23.52
N PHE A 99 -7.06 -4.27 23.78
CA PHE A 99 -6.40 -4.28 25.08
C PHE A 99 -4.97 -3.77 24.99
N ILE A 100 -4.51 -3.11 26.05
CA ILE A 100 -3.15 -2.59 26.14
C ILE A 100 -2.22 -3.75 26.50
N TRP A 101 -1.43 -4.20 25.53
CA TRP A 101 -0.42 -5.25 25.75
C TRP A 101 0.92 -4.70 26.26
N HIS A 102 1.12 -3.38 26.19
CA HIS A 102 2.32 -2.68 26.68
C HIS A 102 1.97 -1.25 27.08
N GLU A 103 2.49 -0.75 28.21
CA GLU A 103 2.15 0.56 28.77
C GLU A 103 2.51 1.72 27.82
N LYS A 104 3.63 1.60 27.10
CA LYS A 104 4.05 2.58 26.09
C LYS A 104 3.43 2.24 24.73
N ARG A 105 2.76 3.22 24.12
CA ARG A 105 2.34 3.17 22.71
C ARG A 105 3.50 3.62 21.81
N ILE A 106 3.85 2.78 20.84
CA ILE A 106 4.96 3.03 19.92
C ILE A 106 4.42 3.03 18.50
N ASP A 107 4.61 4.13 17.77
CA ASP A 107 4.36 4.15 16.32
C ASP A 107 5.52 3.46 15.60
N VAL A 108 5.36 2.16 15.36
CA VAL A 108 6.36 1.32 14.70
C VAL A 108 6.69 1.75 13.26
N LEU A 109 5.80 2.50 12.59
CA LEU A 109 6.04 2.96 11.22
C LEU A 109 6.94 4.19 11.17
N SER A 110 7.00 4.95 12.27
CA SER A 110 7.87 6.11 12.45
C SER A 110 9.32 5.76 12.79
N LEU A 111 9.57 4.53 13.27
CA LEU A 111 10.88 4.12 13.73
C LEU A 111 11.90 3.96 12.58
N PRO A 112 13.17 4.32 12.79
CA PRO A 112 14.20 4.26 11.76
C PRO A 112 14.54 2.80 11.40
N ARG A 113 14.53 2.47 10.12
CA ARG A 113 15.01 1.18 9.60
C ARG A 113 16.54 1.20 9.54
N ILE A 114 17.21 0.54 10.49
CA ILE A 114 18.68 0.54 10.62
C ILE A 114 19.30 -0.52 9.71
N LYS A 115 18.81 -1.76 9.80
CA LYS A 115 19.37 -2.90 9.08
C LYS A 115 18.27 -3.82 8.61
N ARG A 116 18.33 -4.28 7.36
CA ARG A 116 17.43 -5.33 6.86
C ARG A 116 17.99 -6.69 7.27
N LEU A 117 17.22 -7.45 8.03
CA LEU A 117 17.61 -8.79 8.49
C LEU A 117 17.18 -9.87 7.47
N ARG A 118 15.97 -9.74 6.93
CA ARG A 118 15.43 -10.57 5.83
C ARG A 118 14.33 -9.82 5.08
N SER A 119 13.68 -10.46 4.12
CA SER A 119 12.56 -9.81 3.42
C SER A 119 11.45 -9.39 4.39
N GLY A 120 11.01 -8.14 4.31
CA GLY A 120 9.99 -7.57 5.19
C GLY A 120 10.39 -7.38 6.66
N VAL A 121 11.64 -7.66 7.06
CA VAL A 121 12.07 -7.57 8.47
C VAL A 121 13.27 -6.63 8.61
N PHE A 122 13.07 -5.58 9.41
CA PHE A 122 14.05 -4.54 9.68
C PHE A 122 14.32 -4.43 11.17
N GLU A 123 15.59 -4.29 11.51
CA GLU A 123 16.06 -3.84 12.80
C GLU A 123 15.81 -2.34 12.95
N THR A 124 15.41 -1.94 14.15
CA THR A 124 15.15 -0.55 14.51
C THR A 124 15.68 -0.29 15.92
N LEU A 125 16.09 0.95 16.17
CA LEU A 125 16.40 1.43 17.51
C LEU A 125 15.20 2.21 18.05
N TYR A 126 14.86 1.96 19.31
CA TYR A 126 13.88 2.74 20.05
C TYR A 126 14.59 3.33 21.27
N GLU A 127 14.79 4.65 21.24
CA GLU A 127 15.26 5.41 22.42
C GLU A 127 14.02 5.79 23.22
N GLY A 128 13.79 5.07 24.32
CA GLY A 128 12.52 5.07 25.07
C GLY A 128 12.54 5.87 26.35
#